data_AF-A0A098YNV3-F1
#
_entry.id   AF-A0A098YNV3-F1
#
_cell.length_a   1.000
_cell.length_b   1.000
_cell.length_c   1.000
_cell.angle_alpha   90.00
_cell.angle_beta   90.00
_cell.angle_gamma   90.00
#
_symmetry.space_group_name_H-M   'P 1'
#
loop_
_entity.id
_entity.type
_entity.pdbx_description
1 polymer ?
#
loop_
_entity_poly.entity_id
_entity_poly.type
_entity_poly.pdbx_seq_one_letter_code
_entity_poly.pdbx_strand_id
1 'polypeptide(L)'
;MKKNNKLELSYFRLKLRSYMSEHHPERLHDTEFITVRADMALTAYCDAVAQGFTHPEAESMASEVLYYGLHFSKYDTLVSVLENEFERE
;
A
#
# COMPACT_ATOMS: atom_id res chain seq x y z
N MET A 1 -19.66 13.72 1.69
CA MET A 1 -18.53 12.99 2.31
C MET A 1 -18.67 11.47 2.26
N LYS A 2 -19.70 10.82 2.85
CA LYS A 2 -19.77 9.33 2.95
C LYS A 2 -19.53 8.52 1.66
N LYS A 3 -19.97 9.00 0.49
CA LYS A 3 -19.78 8.29 -0.79
C LYS A 3 -18.32 8.31 -1.26
N ASN A 4 -17.62 9.43 -1.05
CA ASN A 4 -16.21 9.57 -1.43
C ASN A 4 -15.35 8.69 -0.52
N ASN A 5 -15.60 8.68 0.78
CA ASN A 5 -14.85 7.83 1.72
C ASN A 5 -14.92 6.33 1.37
N LYS A 6 -16.05 5.84 0.82
CA LYS A 6 -16.16 4.45 0.36
C LYS A 6 -15.33 4.18 -0.90
N LEU A 7 -15.29 5.13 -1.83
CA LEU A 7 -14.47 5.04 -3.03
C LEU A 7 -12.98 5.09 -2.66
N GLU A 8 -12.57 6.05 -1.84
CA GLU A 8 -11.19 6.18 -1.35
C GLU A 8 -10.75 4.95 -0.55
N LEU A 9 -11.63 4.39 0.29
CA LEU A 9 -11.33 3.14 0.98
C LEU A 9 -11.08 1.98 0.01
N SER A 10 -11.94 1.87 -1.00
CA SER A 10 -11.80 0.83 -2.03
C SER A 10 -10.51 1.03 -2.83
N TYR A 11 -10.13 2.29 -3.07
CA TYR A 11 -8.91 2.68 -3.73
C TYR A 11 -7.67 2.25 -2.94
N PHE A 12 -7.53 2.66 -1.67
CA PHE A 12 -6.38 2.30 -0.84
C PHE A 12 -6.27 0.79 -0.60
N ARG A 13 -7.39 0.08 -0.43
CA ARG A 13 -7.39 -1.39 -0.33
C ARG A 13 -6.89 -2.04 -1.61
N LEU A 14 -7.37 -1.59 -2.78
CA LEU A 14 -6.93 -2.12 -4.07
C LEU A 14 -5.43 -1.87 -4.29
N LYS A 15 -4.99 -0.64 -4.03
CA LYS A 15 -3.60 -0.20 -4.18
C LYS A 15 -2.64 -1.03 -3.31
N LEU A 16 -3.01 -1.28 -2.06
CA LEU A 16 -2.22 -2.12 -1.15
C LEU A 16 -2.21 -3.59 -1.59
N ARG A 17 -3.34 -4.14 -2.05
CA ARG A 17 -3.39 -5.54 -2.51
C ARG A 17 -2.51 -5.78 -3.73
N SER A 18 -2.50 -4.85 -4.70
CA SER A 18 -1.58 -4.92 -5.85
C SER A 18 -0.13 -4.96 -5.39
N TYR A 19 0.23 -4.05 -4.48
CA TYR A 19 1.58 -3.97 -3.92
C TYR A 19 1.97 -5.25 -3.16
N MET A 20 1.05 -5.85 -2.40
CA MET A 20 1.30 -7.14 -1.75
C MET A 20 1.47 -8.26 -2.79
N SER A 21 0.66 -8.32 -3.84
CA SER A 21 0.81 -9.39 -4.84
C SER A 21 2.12 -9.32 -5.61
N GLU A 22 2.65 -8.11 -5.80
CA GLU A 22 3.90 -7.88 -6.53
C GLU A 22 5.12 -8.09 -5.63
N HIS A 23 5.11 -7.53 -4.41
CA HIS A 23 6.31 -7.43 -3.59
C HIS A 23 6.26 -8.24 -2.29
N HIS A 24 5.09 -8.59 -1.77
CA HIS A 24 4.94 -9.30 -0.48
C HIS A 24 3.88 -10.40 -0.58
N PRO A 25 4.02 -11.36 -1.54
CA PRO A 25 2.96 -12.32 -1.83
C PRO A 25 2.59 -13.19 -0.62
N GLU A 26 3.53 -13.39 0.32
CA GLU A 26 3.30 -14.08 1.59
C GLU A 26 2.31 -13.36 2.52
N ARG A 27 2.07 -12.06 2.31
CA ARG A 27 1.14 -11.23 3.08
C ARG A 27 -0.15 -10.92 2.34
N LEU A 28 -0.32 -11.38 1.10
CA LEU A 28 -1.49 -11.08 0.26
C LEU A 28 -2.82 -11.55 0.88
N HIS A 29 -2.77 -12.63 1.67
CA HIS A 29 -3.93 -13.22 2.32
C HIS A 29 -4.14 -12.72 3.76
N ASP A 30 -3.28 -11.84 4.26
CA ASP A 30 -3.42 -11.19 5.55
C ASP A 30 -4.50 -10.09 5.48
N THR A 31 -5.76 -10.53 5.52
CA THR A 31 -6.94 -9.65 5.37
C THR A 31 -7.06 -8.62 6.48
N GLU A 32 -6.63 -8.95 7.69
CA GLU A 32 -6.62 -8.02 8.82
C GLU A 32 -5.60 -6.92 8.58
N PHE A 33 -4.37 -7.26 8.22
CA PHE A 33 -3.35 -6.27 7.89
C PHE A 33 -3.79 -5.34 6.76
N ILE A 34 -4.31 -5.89 5.67
CA ILE A 34 -4.77 -5.10 4.51
C ILE A 34 -5.90 -4.15 4.91
N THR A 35 -6.84 -4.64 5.73
CA THR A 35 -8.00 -3.84 6.18
C THR A 35 -7.56 -2.69 7.06
N VAL A 36 -6.81 -2.99 8.12
CA VAL A 36 -6.30 -1.99 9.08
C VAL A 36 -5.42 -0.96 8.36
N ARG A 37 -4.52 -1.42 7.50
CA ARG A 37 -3.58 -0.52 6.80
C ARG A 37 -4.28 0.42 5.81
N ALA A 38 -5.26 -0.08 5.06
CA ALA A 38 -6.02 0.76 4.14
C ALA A 38 -6.94 1.75 4.88
N ASP A 39 -7.52 1.34 6.01
CA ASP A 39 -8.31 2.23 6.86
C ASP A 39 -7.42 3.36 7.44
N MET A 40 -6.18 3.05 7.86
CA MET A 40 -5.21 4.06 8.30
C MET A 40 -4.85 5.06 7.19
N ALA A 41 -4.59 4.59 5.98
CA ALA A 41 -4.29 5.45 4.84
C ALA A 41 -5.49 6.37 4.49
N LEU A 42 -6.71 5.82 4.54
CA LEU A 42 -7.93 6.62 4.34
C LEU A 42 -8.07 7.72 5.39
N THR A 43 -7.79 7.42 6.66
CA THR A 43 -7.82 8.42 7.74
C THR A 43 -6.81 9.52 7.46
N ALA A 44 -5.55 9.17 7.13
CA ALA A 44 -4.52 10.15 6.79
C ALA A 44 -4.90 11.03 5.60
N TYR A 45 -5.50 10.45 4.56
CA TYR A 45 -6.05 11.20 3.43
C TYR A 45 -7.15 12.18 3.86
N CYS A 46 -8.13 11.70 4.62
CA CYS A 46 -9.25 12.52 5.08
C CYS A 46 -8.78 13.68 5.97
N ASP A 47 -7.81 13.42 6.84
CA ASP A 47 -7.22 14.42 7.73
C ASP A 47 -6.45 15.48 6.94
N ALA A 48 -5.70 15.09 5.91
CA ALA A 48 -5.00 16.02 5.02
C ALA A 48 -5.99 16.89 4.22
N VAL A 49 -7.03 16.29 3.64
CA VAL A 49 -8.08 17.06 2.94
C VAL A 49 -8.77 18.04 3.90
N ALA A 50 -9.06 17.63 5.14
CA ALA A 50 -9.67 18.50 6.14
C ALA A 50 -8.75 19.66 6.57
N GLN A 51 -7.43 19.47 6.49
CA GLN A 51 -6.41 20.51 6.74
C GLN A 51 -6.20 21.45 5.54
N GLY A 52 -6.87 21.21 4.40
CA GLY A 52 -6.81 22.07 3.22
C GLY A 52 -5.76 21.66 2.18
N PHE A 53 -5.11 20.51 2.33
CA PHE A 53 -4.23 19.97 1.30
C PHE A 53 -5.02 19.57 0.05
N THR A 54 -4.35 19.65 -1.10
CA THR A 54 -4.94 19.18 -2.37
C THR A 54 -5.07 17.66 -2.36
N HIS A 55 -5.97 17.11 -3.19
CA HIS A 55 -6.15 15.67 -3.29
C HIS A 55 -4.84 14.90 -3.63
N PRO A 56 -3.97 15.36 -4.55
CA PRO A 56 -2.69 14.69 -4.79
C PRO A 56 -1.73 14.73 -3.57
N GLU A 57 -1.68 15.83 -2.83
CA GLU A 57 -0.85 15.93 -1.62
C GLU A 57 -1.37 15.00 -0.53
N ALA A 58 -2.69 14.99 -0.30
CA ALA A 58 -3.33 14.07 0.64
C ALA A 58 -3.10 12.60 0.25
N GLU A 59 -3.14 12.27 -1.04
CA GLU A 59 -2.85 10.93 -1.53
C GLU A 59 -1.38 10.53 -1.31
N SER A 60 -0.45 11.46 -1.52
CA SER A 60 0.97 11.24 -1.23
C SER A 60 1.19 10.92 0.24
N MET A 61 0.63 11.73 1.14
CA MET A 61 0.70 11.51 2.59
C MET A 61 0.04 10.19 3.02
N ALA A 62 -1.10 9.84 2.45
CA ALA A 62 -1.77 8.57 2.69
C ALA A 62 -0.94 7.38 2.19
N SER A 63 -0.20 7.54 1.09
CA SER A 63 0.65 6.49 0.52
C SER A 63 1.86 6.20 1.43
N GLU A 64 2.43 7.20 2.09
CA GLU A 64 3.46 7.00 3.12
C GLU A 64 2.95 6.11 4.27
N VAL A 65 1.72 6.35 4.72
CA VAL A 65 1.07 5.50 5.73
C VAL A 65 0.80 4.10 5.17
N LEU A 66 0.30 4.01 3.93
CA LEU A 66 -0.06 2.76 3.27
C LEU A 66 1.15 1.82 3.17
N TYR A 67 2.32 2.34 2.79
CA TYR A 67 3.55 1.58 2.54
C TYR A 67 4.54 1.56 3.69
N TYR A 68 4.21 2.16 4.83
CA TYR A 68 5.10 2.21 5.99
C TYR A 68 5.61 0.80 6.39
N GLY A 69 6.94 0.64 6.39
CA GLY A 69 7.61 -0.62 6.72
C GLY A 69 7.50 -1.72 5.64
N LEU A 70 7.04 -1.40 4.44
CA LEU A 70 6.89 -2.34 3.32
C LEU A 70 7.88 -2.10 2.18
N HIS A 71 8.69 -1.04 2.21
CA HIS A 71 9.60 -0.70 1.11
C HIS A 71 10.67 -1.77 0.84
N PHE A 72 11.14 -2.44 1.89
CA PHE A 72 12.06 -3.57 1.73
C PHE A 72 11.26 -4.87 1.63
N SER A 73 11.41 -5.57 0.52
CA SER A 73 10.85 -6.90 0.31
C SER A 73 11.94 -7.97 0.34
N LYS A 74 11.74 -8.97 1.19
CA LYS A 74 12.56 -10.20 1.18
C LYS A 74 12.29 -11.02 -0.06
N TYR A 75 11.04 -11.06 -0.52
CA TYR A 75 10.66 -11.76 -1.74
C TYR A 75 11.38 -11.19 -2.95
N ASP A 76 11.31 -9.87 -3.17
CA ASP A 76 11.99 -9.21 -4.29
C ASP A 76 13.51 -9.40 -4.22
N THR A 77 14.07 -9.35 -3.01
CA THR A 77 15.50 -9.59 -2.81
C THR A 77 15.88 -11.01 -3.27
N LEU A 78 15.10 -12.02 -2.89
CA LEU A 78 15.36 -13.40 -3.29
C LEU A 78 15.18 -13.59 -4.81
N VAL A 79 14.10 -13.03 -5.38
CA VAL A 79 13.86 -13.06 -6.83
C VAL A 79 15.06 -12.44 -7.56
N SER A 80 15.47 -11.24 -7.16
CA SER A 80 16.61 -10.55 -7.76
C SER A 80 17.91 -11.34 -7.63
N VAL A 81 18.21 -11.95 -6.48
CA VAL A 81 19.42 -12.78 -6.31
C VAL A 81 19.37 -14.00 -7.23
N LEU A 82 18.23 -14.69 -7.30
CA LEU A 82 18.09 -15.86 -8.18
C LEU A 82 18.23 -15.48 -9.65
N GLU A 83 17.63 -14.37 -10.07
CA GLU A 83 17.69 -13.90 -11.45
C GLU A 83 19.08 -13.38 -11.86
N ASN A 84 19.82 -12.73 -10.96
CA ASN A 84 21.11 -12.12 -11.31
C ASN A 84 22.30 -13.04 -11.05
N GLU A 85 22.25 -13.85 -10.00
CA GLU A 85 23.38 -14.67 -9.58
C GLU A 85 23.21 -16.14 -9.95
N PHE A 86 21.98 -16.59 -10.23
CA PHE A 86 21.66 -17.99 -10.50
C PHE A 86 20.94 -18.25 -11.84
N GLU A 87 21.09 -17.37 -12.84
CA GLU A 87 20.37 -17.47 -14.12
C GLU A 87 20.76 -18.72 -14.94
N ARG A 88 21.97 -19.29 -14.72
CA ARG A 88 22.59 -20.26 -15.65
C ARG A 88 22.90 -21.62 -15.03
N GLU A 89 22.61 -21.79 -13.75
CA GLU A 89 22.68 -23.03 -12.98
C GLU A 89 21.62 -24.04 -13.43
#